data_AF-A0A970DNN8-F1
#
_entry.id   AF-A0A970DNN8-F1
#
_cell.length_a   1.000
_cell.length_b   1.000
_cell.length_c   1.000
_cell.angle_alpha   90.00
_cell.angle_beta   90.00
_cell.angle_gamma   90.00
#
_symmetry.space_group_name_H-M   'P 1'
#
loop_
_entity.id
_entity.type
_entity.pdbx_description
1 polymer ?
#
loop_
_entity_poly.entity_id
_entity_poly.type
_entity_poly.pdbx_seq_one_letter_code
_entity_poly.pdbx_strand_id
1 'polypeptide(L)'
;VCLWLPKKYRKPNSSEYVQGVEVSLDYDGEIPEGFEVIDLPKAKYLMFQGEPFAEEDYCEAIEMVQKSMDKYDPSIIGYSWDDENPRIQLEPIGTRGYIEMRAIK
;
A
#
# COMPACT_ATOMS: atom_id res chain seq x y z
N VAL A 1 -2.26 -6.34 5.94
CA VAL A 1 -1.99 -5.14 5.10
C VAL A 1 -2.16 -5.52 3.63
N CYS A 2 -2.59 -4.58 2.79
CA CYS A 2 -2.71 -4.81 1.35
C CYS A 2 -1.63 -4.04 0.60
N LEU A 3 -1.11 -4.62 -0.49
CA LEU A 3 -0.03 -4.03 -1.27
C LEU A 3 -0.38 -4.03 -2.76
N TRP A 4 -0.04 -2.96 -3.45
CA TRP A 4 0.03 -2.93 -4.91
C TRP A 4 1.49 -3.13 -5.32
N LEU A 5 1.86 -4.33 -5.74
CA LEU A 5 3.23 -4.72 -6.05
C LEU A 5 3.70 -4.18 -7.40
N PRO A 6 4.89 -3.58 -7.54
CA PRO A 6 5.53 -3.33 -8.82
C PRO A 6 5.79 -4.62 -9.61
N LYS A 7 5.90 -4.52 -10.93
CA LYS A 7 6.08 -5.70 -11.81
C LYS A 7 7.23 -6.62 -11.39
N LYS A 8 8.33 -6.07 -10.86
CA LYS A 8 9.51 -6.86 -10.45
C LYS A 8 9.26 -7.79 -9.25
N TYR A 9 8.21 -7.52 -8.46
CA TYR A 9 7.83 -8.32 -7.30
C TYR A 9 6.70 -9.30 -7.61
N ARG A 10 6.13 -9.28 -8.82
CA ARG A 10 5.05 -10.17 -9.24
C ARG A 10 5.62 -11.44 -9.84
N LYS A 11 5.30 -12.59 -9.25
CA LYS A 11 5.55 -13.89 -9.88
C LYS A 11 4.61 -14.11 -11.08
N PRO A 12 4.99 -14.95 -12.06
CA PRO A 12 4.06 -15.35 -13.12
C PRO A 12 2.74 -15.85 -12.55
N ASN A 13 1.62 -15.41 -13.12
CA ASN A 13 0.26 -15.74 -12.66
C ASN A 13 -0.10 -15.25 -11.25
N SER A 14 0.62 -14.27 -10.70
CA SER A 14 0.24 -13.58 -9.45
C SER A 14 -0.47 -12.24 -9.72
N SER A 15 -1.17 -11.74 -8.71
CA SER A 15 -1.90 -10.48 -8.76
C SER A 15 -0.97 -9.28 -8.54
N GLU A 16 -1.34 -8.13 -9.11
CA GLU A 16 -0.76 -6.84 -8.72
C GLU A 16 -1.14 -6.46 -7.29
N TYR A 17 -2.37 -6.76 -6.89
CA TYR A 17 -2.90 -6.47 -5.57
C TYR A 17 -2.86 -7.73 -4.71
N VAL A 18 -2.15 -7.66 -3.59
CA VAL A 18 -1.94 -8.79 -2.66
C VAL A 18 -2.27 -8.39 -1.22
N GLN A 19 -2.55 -9.39 -0.39
CA GLN A 19 -2.77 -9.22 1.04
C GLN A 19 -1.75 -10.05 1.80
N GLY A 20 -1.22 -9.50 2.89
CA GLY A 20 -0.23 -10.18 3.71
C GLY A 20 -0.19 -9.67 5.14
N VAL A 21 0.59 -10.37 5.95
CA VAL A 21 0.95 -10.01 7.31
C VAL A 21 2.45 -9.72 7.34
N GLU A 22 2.85 -8.67 8.05
CA GLU A 22 4.26 -8.39 8.28
C GLU A 22 4.79 -9.35 9.34
N VAL A 23 5.94 -9.95 9.06
CA VAL A 23 6.67 -10.83 9.97
C VAL A 23 8.10 -10.30 10.12
N SER A 24 8.79 -10.75 11.16
CA SER A 24 10.19 -10.39 11.37
C SER A 24 11.09 -10.94 10.24
N LEU A 25 12.21 -10.27 9.97
CA LEU A 25 13.18 -10.72 8.96
C LEU A 25 13.84 -12.07 9.31
N ASP A 26 13.79 -12.46 10.58
CA ASP A 26 14.26 -13.75 11.10
C ASP A 26 13.10 -14.74 11.35
N TYR A 27 11.92 -14.50 10.78
CA TYR A 27 10.78 -15.42 10.90
C TYR A 27 11.12 -16.80 10.32
N ASP A 28 11.05 -17.81 11.19
CA ASP A 28 11.35 -19.22 10.88
C ASP A 28 10.11 -20.14 11.00
N GLY A 29 8.93 -19.54 11.16
CA GLY A 29 7.67 -20.27 11.26
C GLY A 29 7.21 -20.86 9.93
N GLU A 30 6.20 -21.72 10.00
CA GLU A 30 5.63 -22.35 8.82
C GLU A 30 4.91 -21.32 7.93
N ILE A 31 5.09 -21.46 6.61
CA ILE A 31 4.36 -20.70 5.61
C ILE A 31 3.13 -21.54 5.21
N PRO A 32 1.90 -21.02 5.40
CA PRO A 32 0.70 -21.76 5.05
C PRO A 32 0.68 -22.17 3.57
N GLU A 33 0.02 -23.28 3.26
CA GLU A 33 -0.11 -23.76 1.89
C GLU A 33 -0.75 -22.68 0.99
N GLY A 34 -0.13 -22.40 -0.15
CA GLY A 34 -0.58 -21.37 -1.10
C GLY A 34 -0.12 -19.95 -0.78
N PHE A 35 0.61 -19.73 0.32
CA PHE A 35 1.21 -18.44 0.66
C PHE A 35 2.70 -18.39 0.30
N GLU A 36 3.23 -17.17 0.29
CA GLU A 36 4.64 -16.91 0.03
C GLU A 36 5.18 -15.82 0.96
N VAL A 37 6.51 -15.79 1.10
CA VAL A 37 7.24 -14.71 1.76
C VAL A 37 7.92 -13.86 0.70
N ILE A 38 7.90 -12.55 0.91
CA ILE A 38 8.57 -11.58 0.06
C ILE A 38 9.38 -10.61 0.92
N ASP A 39 10.65 -10.43 0.55
CA ASP A 39 11.51 -9.43 1.17
C ASP A 39 11.35 -8.11 0.42
N LEU A 40 10.89 -7.08 1.14
CA LEU A 40 10.78 -5.73 0.62
C LEU A 40 11.90 -4.86 1.21
N PRO A 41 12.63 -4.10 0.39
CA PRO A 41 13.65 -3.20 0.90
C PRO A 41 13.01 -2.07 1.70
N LYS A 42 13.79 -1.47 2.60
CA LYS A 42 13.40 -0.23 3.26
C LYS A 42 13.13 0.85 2.20
N ALA A 43 11.96 1.45 2.27
CA ALA A 43 11.57 2.58 1.43
C ALA A 43 10.99 3.73 2.27
N LYS A 44 10.91 4.91 1.67
CA LYS A 44 10.26 6.08 2.26
C LYS A 44 8.89 6.25 1.59
N TYR A 45 7.90 6.62 2.38
CA TYR A 45 6.52 6.73 1.92
C TYR A 45 5.93 8.09 2.27
N LEU A 46 5.10 8.60 1.36
CA LEU A 46 4.14 9.65 1.68
C LEU A 46 2.81 8.99 2.00
N MET A 47 2.30 9.24 3.21
CA MET A 47 1.01 8.73 3.68
C MET A 47 -0.09 9.73 3.36
N PHE A 48 -1.15 9.24 2.73
CA PHE A 48 -2.39 9.97 2.51
C PHE A 48 -3.47 9.37 3.38
N GLN A 49 -4.19 10.23 4.08
CA GLN A 49 -5.31 9.84 4.92
C GLN A 49 -6.51 10.68 4.52
N GLY A 50 -7.62 10.01 4.23
CA GLY A 50 -8.91 10.65 4.02
C GLY A 50 -9.61 10.99 5.33
N GLU A 51 -10.65 11.79 5.24
CA GLU A 51 -11.55 12.07 6.36
C GLU A 51 -12.30 10.80 6.82
N PRO A 52 -12.84 10.79 8.06
CA PRO A 52 -13.82 9.81 8.46
C PRO A 52 -15.02 9.73 7.50
N PHE A 53 -15.58 8.54 7.34
CA PHE A 53 -16.67 8.25 6.41
C PHE A 53 -17.65 7.24 7.05
N ALA A 54 -18.88 7.16 6.52
CA ALA A 54 -19.82 6.10 6.90
C ALA A 54 -19.34 4.76 6.31
N GLU A 55 -19.41 3.65 7.04
CA GLU A 55 -18.78 2.38 6.60
C GLU A 55 -19.27 1.93 5.21
N GLU A 56 -20.51 2.23 4.84
CA GLU A 56 -21.08 1.97 3.51
C GLU A 56 -20.43 2.75 2.36
N ASP A 57 -19.84 3.91 2.64
CA ASP A 57 -19.23 4.84 1.66
C ASP A 57 -17.72 4.57 1.45
N TYR A 58 -17.25 3.36 1.79
CA TYR A 58 -15.82 3.03 1.75
C TYR A 58 -15.22 3.15 0.33
N CYS A 59 -15.99 2.85 -0.71
CA CYS A 59 -15.56 2.97 -2.10
C CYS A 59 -15.23 4.43 -2.45
N GLU A 60 -16.13 5.33 -2.10
CA GLU A 60 -16.00 6.77 -2.32
C GLU A 60 -14.79 7.32 -1.55
N ALA A 61 -14.62 6.89 -0.29
CA ALA A 61 -13.47 7.28 0.53
C ALA A 61 -12.13 6.84 -0.09
N ILE A 62 -12.06 5.60 -0.61
CA ILE A 62 -10.87 5.09 -1.33
C ILE A 62 -10.59 5.95 -2.57
N GLU A 63 -11.60 6.16 -3.42
CA GLU A 63 -11.44 6.92 -4.65
C GLU A 63 -10.99 8.36 -4.40
N MET A 64 -11.50 9.01 -3.36
CA MET A 64 -11.12 10.38 -2.99
C MET A 64 -9.63 10.48 -2.64
N VAL A 65 -9.13 9.54 -1.84
CA VAL A 65 -7.70 9.51 -1.48
C VAL A 65 -6.86 9.23 -2.71
N GLN A 66 -7.23 8.25 -3.54
CA GLN A 66 -6.47 7.91 -4.76
C GLN A 66 -6.43 9.06 -5.77
N LYS A 67 -7.56 9.75 -5.99
CA LYS A 67 -7.61 10.95 -6.84
C LYS A 67 -6.73 12.07 -6.30
N SER A 68 -6.63 12.21 -4.97
CA SER A 68 -5.75 13.19 -4.32
C SER A 68 -4.28 12.81 -4.50
N MET A 69 -3.95 11.52 -4.31
CA MET A 69 -2.60 10.98 -4.52
C MET A 69 -2.11 11.18 -5.95
N ASP A 70 -2.95 10.94 -6.95
CA ASP A 70 -2.58 11.05 -8.37
C ASP A 70 -2.33 12.49 -8.82
N LYS A 71 -2.96 13.48 -8.16
CA LYS A 71 -2.79 14.90 -8.46
C LYS A 71 -1.66 15.58 -7.69
N TYR A 72 -1.17 14.94 -6.63
CA TYR A 72 -0.15 15.52 -5.77
C TYR A 72 1.23 15.47 -6.46
N ASP A 73 1.92 16.60 -6.47
CA ASP A 73 3.32 16.69 -6.92
C ASP A 73 4.27 16.63 -5.72
N PRO A 74 5.02 15.53 -5.51
CA PRO A 74 5.97 15.41 -4.41
C PRO A 74 7.19 16.33 -4.56
N SER A 75 7.41 16.94 -5.73
CA SER A 75 8.55 17.85 -5.95
C SER A 75 8.49 19.07 -5.02
N ILE A 76 7.29 19.48 -4.60
CA ILE A 76 7.07 20.62 -3.69
C ILE A 76 7.68 20.38 -2.30
N ILE A 77 7.88 19.12 -1.91
CA ILE A 77 8.54 18.71 -0.67
C ILE A 77 9.93 18.10 -0.93
N GLY A 78 10.48 18.27 -2.14
CA GLY A 78 11.81 17.82 -2.51
C GLY A 78 11.93 16.32 -2.80
N TYR A 79 10.83 15.67 -3.18
CA TYR A 79 10.79 14.24 -3.48
C TYR A 79 10.25 13.96 -4.89
N SER A 80 10.44 12.73 -5.35
CA SER A 80 9.81 12.20 -6.57
C SER A 80 9.10 10.89 -6.26
N TRP A 81 8.14 10.49 -7.11
CA TRP A 81 7.47 9.20 -6.95
C TRP A 81 8.44 8.05 -7.20
N ASP A 82 8.32 7.00 -6.38
CA ASP A 82 9.10 5.78 -6.52
C ASP A 82 8.23 4.58 -6.88
N ASP A 83 8.00 4.38 -8.18
CA ASP A 83 7.19 3.27 -8.70
C ASP A 83 7.89 1.90 -8.63
N GLU A 84 9.11 1.87 -8.07
CA GLU A 84 9.89 0.66 -7.81
C GLU A 84 9.55 0.00 -6.46
N ASN A 85 8.77 0.67 -5.61
CA ASN A 85 8.32 0.14 -4.32
C ASN A 85 6.78 0.02 -4.29
N PRO A 86 6.21 -0.90 -3.48
CA PRO A 86 4.76 -1.09 -3.42
C PRO A 86 3.98 0.15 -2.99
N ARG A 87 2.72 0.28 -3.41
CA ARG A 87 1.77 1.11 -2.62
C ARG A 87 1.24 0.26 -1.47
N ILE A 88 1.03 0.88 -0.32
CA ILE A 88 0.54 0.20 0.88
C ILE A 88 -0.84 0.73 1.21
N GLN A 89 -1.82 -0.17 1.26
CA GLN A 89 -3.20 0.13 1.60
C GLN A 89 -3.55 -0.49 2.95
N LEU A 90 -4.13 0.33 3.83
CA LEU A 90 -4.72 -0.14 5.07
C LEU A 90 -6.22 -0.38 4.89
N GLU A 91 -6.80 -1.16 5.80
CA GLU A 91 -8.24 -1.37 5.86
C GLU A 91 -8.98 -0.02 5.95
N PRO A 92 -10.01 0.23 5.12
CA PRO A 92 -10.89 1.37 5.31
C PRO A 92 -11.59 1.21 6.66
N ILE A 93 -11.45 2.19 7.55
CA ILE A 93 -12.13 2.21 8.85
C ILE A 93 -12.84 3.55 8.94
N GLY A 94 -14.17 3.55 9.03
CA GLY A 94 -14.99 4.76 8.95
C GLY A 94 -14.57 5.85 9.93
N THR A 95 -14.24 5.48 11.17
CA THR A 95 -13.79 6.43 12.21
C THR A 95 -12.37 6.97 12.02
N ARG A 96 -11.51 6.25 11.29
CA ARG A 96 -10.12 6.64 11.02
C ARG A 96 -9.98 7.36 9.69
N GLY A 97 -10.87 7.08 8.75
CA GLY A 97 -10.65 7.36 7.33
C GLY A 97 -9.85 6.26 6.64
N TYR A 98 -9.76 6.38 5.32
CA TYR A 98 -8.96 5.50 4.48
C TYR A 98 -7.52 5.97 4.42
N ILE A 99 -6.56 5.05 4.55
CA ILE A 99 -5.13 5.34 4.52
C ILE A 99 -4.46 4.57 3.39
N GLU A 100 -3.74 5.30 2.55
CA GLU A 100 -2.90 4.73 1.52
C GLU A 100 -1.56 5.46 1.43
N MET A 101 -0.50 4.69 1.20
CA MET A 101 0.88 5.18 1.14
C MET A 101 1.48 4.91 -0.22
N ARG A 102 2.18 5.91 -0.77
CA ARG A 102 2.96 5.79 -2.01
C ARG A 102 4.43 6.09 -1.75
N ALA A 103 5.29 5.25 -2.32
CA ALA A 103 6.74 5.39 -2.12
C ALA A 103 7.29 6.64 -2.81
N ILE A 104 8.32 7.22 -2.18
CA ILE A 104 9.02 8.43 -2.63
C ILE A 104 10.54 8.25 -2.55
N LYS A 105 11.27 8.97 -3.40
CA LYS A 105 12.75 9.04 -3.42
C LYS A 105 13.25 10.46 -3.59
#